data_AF-A0A6N6LP02-F1
#
_entry.id   AF-A0A6N6LP02-F1
#
_cell.length_a   1.000
_cell.length_b   1.000
_cell.length_c   1.000
_cell.angle_alpha   90.00
_cell.angle_beta   90.00
_cell.angle_gamma   90.00
#
_symmetry.space_group_name_H-M   'P 1'
#
loop_
_entity.id
_entity.type
_entity.pdbx_description
1 polymer ?
#
loop_
_entity_poly.entity_id
_entity_poly.type
_entity_poly.pdbx_seq_one_letter_code
_entity_poly.pdbx_strand_id
1 'polypeptide(L)'
;MLKNALFSKQRLIWFLLFLFFLIPFLLSHFFFQKYLFMRPCEQCVYIRFDILILIFASFIMLFKPNFLISFICAILGFSGLILGLKHSFYLTKIYKAMDELNPFAALSGCKQIPEFIFNLPLHEYFPSFFLPLAECGNDRPYISQDTILSSLQEFFIGNGGIYENGWYLIPKLNLINMPQFCLIFFMLFLIIWIISFYLYFLNIFKVKKSS
;
A
#
# COMPACT_ATOMS: atom_id res chain seq x y z
N MET A 1 16.85 -32.87 10.84
CA MET A 1 17.41 -31.88 9.89
C MET A 1 16.35 -31.28 8.95
N LEU A 2 15.48 -32.08 8.30
CA LEU A 2 14.49 -31.59 7.33
C LEU A 2 13.56 -30.48 7.87
N LYS A 3 13.05 -30.64 9.09
CA LYS A 3 12.17 -29.68 9.78
C LYS A 3 12.80 -28.29 9.90
N ASN A 4 14.07 -28.22 10.30
CA ASN A 4 14.77 -26.94 10.52
C ASN A 4 15.03 -26.19 9.21
N ALA A 5 15.38 -26.91 8.13
CA ALA A 5 15.60 -26.33 6.82
C ALA A 5 14.31 -25.75 6.21
N LEU A 6 13.18 -26.47 6.30
CA LEU A 6 11.88 -26.01 5.81
C LEU A 6 11.41 -24.75 6.55
N PHE A 7 11.51 -24.75 7.89
CA PHE A 7 11.13 -23.59 8.69
C PHE A 7 12.03 -22.39 8.50
N SER A 8 13.32 -22.59 8.19
CA SER A 8 14.25 -21.50 7.86
C SER A 8 13.84 -20.80 6.56
N LYS A 9 13.58 -21.58 5.49
CA LYS A 9 13.09 -21.05 4.21
C LYS A 9 11.77 -20.32 4.36
N GLN A 10 10.85 -20.88 5.14
CA GLN A 10 9.54 -20.26 5.39
C GLN A 10 9.68 -18.90 6.10
N ARG A 11 10.56 -18.80 7.11
CA ARG A 11 10.83 -17.54 7.81
C ARG A 11 11.41 -16.49 6.87
N LEU A 12 12.31 -16.90 5.97
CA LEU A 12 12.88 -16.00 4.96
C LEU A 12 11.78 -15.43 4.04
N ILE A 13 10.83 -16.26 3.58
CA ILE A 13 9.71 -15.82 2.75
C ILE A 13 8.88 -14.77 3.48
N TRP A 14 8.49 -15.03 4.74
CA TRP A 14 7.72 -14.06 5.54
C TRP A 14 8.50 -12.76 5.80
N PHE A 15 9.82 -12.85 5.95
CA PHE A 15 10.69 -11.69 6.14
C PHE A 15 10.77 -10.83 4.88
N LEU A 16 10.92 -11.46 3.72
CA LEU A 16 10.89 -10.77 2.44
C LEU A 16 9.53 -10.10 2.24
N LEU A 17 8.42 -10.80 2.48
CA LEU A 17 7.07 -10.22 2.41
C LEU A 17 6.92 -9.00 3.32
N PHE A 18 7.37 -9.10 4.57
CA PHE A 18 7.37 -7.99 5.50
C PHE A 18 8.13 -6.78 4.96
N LEU A 19 9.34 -6.96 4.42
CA LEU A 19 10.11 -5.88 3.82
C LEU A 19 9.42 -5.28 2.58
N PHE A 20 8.84 -6.12 1.72
CA PHE A 20 8.13 -5.67 0.53
C PHE A 20 6.88 -4.85 0.83
N PHE A 21 6.26 -5.01 2.00
CA PHE A 21 5.17 -4.14 2.45
C PHE A 21 5.65 -2.93 3.25
N LEU A 22 6.68 -3.10 4.08
CA LEU A 22 7.23 -2.05 4.93
C LEU A 22 7.88 -0.93 4.10
N ILE A 23 8.65 -1.28 3.07
CA ILE A 23 9.40 -0.30 2.27
C ILE A 23 8.44 0.68 1.56
N PRO A 24 7.43 0.23 0.78
CA PRO A 24 6.47 1.14 0.16
C PRO A 24 5.67 1.96 1.18
N PHE A 25 5.32 1.37 2.32
CA PHE A 25 4.61 2.09 3.39
C PHE A 25 5.43 3.29 3.89
N LEU A 26 6.69 3.07 4.24
CA LEU A 26 7.60 4.12 4.71
C LEU A 26 7.90 5.13 3.60
N LEU A 27 8.16 4.65 2.38
CA LEU A 27 8.42 5.51 1.22
C LEU A 27 7.22 6.43 0.94
N SER A 28 5.99 5.92 1.01
CA SER A 28 4.76 6.71 0.82
C SER A 28 4.64 7.88 1.78
N HIS A 29 5.10 7.72 3.02
CA HIS A 29 4.97 8.75 4.04
C HIS A 29 6.18 9.69 4.08
N PHE A 30 7.39 9.14 4.18
CA PHE A 30 8.59 9.96 4.37
C PHE A 30 9.05 10.63 3.08
N PHE A 31 8.99 9.92 1.96
CA PHE A 31 9.45 10.47 0.68
C PHE A 31 8.33 11.22 -0.03
N PHE A 32 7.23 10.56 -0.38
CA PHE A 32 6.18 11.21 -1.17
C PHE A 32 5.43 12.30 -0.39
N GLN A 33 4.96 12.00 0.82
CA GLN A 33 4.18 12.97 1.59
C GLN A 33 5.03 14.07 2.23
N LYS A 34 6.09 13.71 2.97
CA LYS A 34 6.90 14.70 3.71
C LYS A 34 7.93 15.42 2.85
N TYR A 35 8.65 14.70 1.98
CA TYR A 35 9.76 15.28 1.22
C TYR A 35 9.33 15.92 -0.11
N LEU A 36 8.36 15.32 -0.81
CA LEU A 36 7.84 15.82 -2.09
C LEU A 36 6.52 16.61 -1.96
N PHE A 37 6.01 16.82 -0.76
CA PHE A 37 4.77 17.58 -0.49
C PHE A 37 3.53 17.06 -1.24
N MET A 38 3.49 15.77 -1.57
CA MET A 38 2.32 15.14 -2.19
C MET A 38 1.31 14.77 -1.11
N ARG A 39 0.16 15.46 -1.12
CA ARG A 39 -0.87 15.29 -0.09
C ARG A 39 -1.65 13.99 -0.31
N PRO A 40 -1.86 13.17 0.73
CA PRO A 40 -2.61 11.93 0.59
C PRO A 40 -4.11 12.21 0.42
N CYS A 41 -4.73 11.45 -0.48
CA CYS A 41 -6.16 11.39 -0.67
C CYS A 41 -6.82 10.37 0.28
N GLU A 42 -8.16 10.36 0.38
CA GLU A 42 -8.91 9.40 1.21
C GLU A 42 -8.55 7.93 0.85
N GLN A 43 -8.59 7.58 -0.43
CA GLN A 43 -8.26 6.23 -0.89
C GLN A 43 -6.79 5.87 -0.66
N CYS A 44 -5.91 6.87 -0.74
CA CYS A 44 -4.48 6.74 -0.49
C CYS A 44 -4.22 6.36 0.99
N VAL A 45 -4.99 6.97 1.90
CA VAL A 45 -5.00 6.65 3.33
C VAL A 45 -5.53 5.24 3.58
N TYR A 46 -6.59 4.82 2.90
CA TYR A 46 -7.09 3.43 3.01
C TYR A 46 -6.07 2.41 2.52
N ILE A 47 -5.43 2.65 1.36
CA ILE A 47 -4.36 1.80 0.84
C ILE A 47 -3.21 1.65 1.84
N ARG A 48 -2.81 2.73 2.52
CA ARG A 48 -1.78 2.67 3.57
C ARG A 48 -2.21 1.82 4.76
N PHE A 49 -3.47 1.91 5.17
CA PHE A 49 -4.02 1.07 6.22
C PHE A 49 -4.04 -0.41 5.81
N ASP A 50 -4.42 -0.71 4.56
CA ASP A 50 -4.42 -2.07 4.01
C ASP A 50 -3.00 -2.66 3.99
N ILE A 51 -1.99 -1.87 3.58
CA ILE A 51 -0.57 -2.27 3.65
C ILE A 51 -0.13 -2.48 5.11
N LEU A 52 -0.59 -1.64 6.05
CA LEU A 52 -0.26 -1.79 7.46
C LEU A 52 -0.77 -3.13 8.03
N ILE A 53 -1.97 -3.57 7.65
CA ILE A 53 -2.49 -4.90 8.01
C ILE A 53 -1.56 -6.00 7.48
N LEU A 54 -1.06 -5.87 6.25
CA LEU A 54 -0.13 -6.83 5.64
C LEU A 54 1.23 -6.86 6.34
N ILE A 55 1.74 -5.69 6.77
CA ILE A 55 2.96 -5.57 7.58
C ILE A 55 2.78 -6.35 8.88
N PHE A 56 1.69 -6.15 9.60
CA PHE A 56 1.44 -6.88 10.86
C PHE A 56 1.28 -8.38 10.64
N ALA A 57 0.50 -8.81 9.63
CA ALA A 57 0.29 -10.22 9.33
C ALA A 57 1.62 -10.93 8.98
N SER A 58 2.43 -10.33 8.11
CA SER A 58 3.73 -10.88 7.70
C SER A 58 4.75 -10.87 8.84
N PHE A 59 4.77 -9.83 9.68
CA PHE A 59 5.64 -9.74 10.84
C PHE A 59 5.35 -10.82 11.88
N ILE A 60 4.07 -11.05 12.23
CA ILE A 60 3.69 -12.08 13.19
C ILE A 60 4.10 -13.48 12.70
N MET A 61 4.01 -13.74 11.39
CA MET A 61 4.41 -15.02 10.80
C MET A 61 5.91 -15.35 10.93
N LEU A 62 6.78 -14.36 11.19
CA LEU A 62 8.22 -14.58 11.41
C LEU A 62 8.52 -15.40 12.66
N PHE A 63 7.69 -15.24 13.69
CA PHE A 63 7.90 -15.80 15.01
C PHE A 63 7.44 -17.25 15.15
N LYS A 64 7.13 -17.92 14.03
CA LYS A 64 6.59 -19.30 13.99
C LYS A 64 5.33 -19.44 14.85
N PRO A 65 4.24 -18.74 14.51
CA PRO A 65 3.00 -18.81 15.27
C PRO A 65 2.39 -20.22 15.28
N ASN A 66 1.59 -20.49 16.31
CA ASN A 66 0.72 -21.67 16.38
C ASN A 66 -0.31 -21.63 15.25
N PHE A 67 -0.90 -22.79 14.90
CA PHE A 67 -1.85 -22.93 13.79
C PHE A 67 -2.98 -21.89 13.82
N LEU A 68 -3.55 -21.61 14.99
CA LEU A 68 -4.63 -20.64 15.17
C LEU A 68 -4.19 -19.21 14.82
N ILE A 69 -3.00 -18.79 15.29
CA ILE A 69 -2.46 -17.47 14.99
C ILE A 69 -2.13 -17.36 13.49
N SER A 70 -1.56 -18.41 12.88
CA SER A 70 -1.29 -18.45 11.45
C SER A 70 -2.56 -18.32 10.60
N PHE A 71 -3.67 -18.91 11.05
CA PHE A 71 -4.97 -18.78 10.40
C PHE A 71 -5.53 -17.36 10.50
N ILE A 72 -5.42 -16.72 11.67
CA ILE A 72 -5.79 -15.31 11.84
C ILE A 72 -4.95 -14.41 10.93
N CYS A 73 -3.63 -14.62 10.87
CA CYS A 73 -2.75 -13.87 9.97
C CYS A 73 -3.11 -14.09 8.50
N ALA A 74 -3.57 -15.29 8.13
CA ALA A 74 -4.05 -15.55 6.78
C ALA A 74 -5.29 -14.70 6.46
N ILE A 75 -6.30 -14.69 7.34
CA ILE A 75 -7.52 -13.88 7.18
C ILE A 75 -7.17 -12.39 7.10
N LEU A 76 -6.34 -11.89 8.02
CA LEU A 76 -5.90 -10.49 8.02
C LEU A 76 -5.18 -10.14 6.72
N GLY A 77 -4.25 -10.96 6.26
CA GLY A 77 -3.55 -10.74 5.00
C GLY A 77 -4.48 -10.75 3.79
N PHE A 78 -5.40 -11.71 3.70
CA PHE A 78 -6.39 -11.73 2.62
C PHE A 78 -7.30 -10.49 2.67
N SER A 79 -7.71 -10.06 3.86
CA SER A 79 -8.52 -8.85 4.01
C SER A 79 -7.78 -7.61 3.52
N GLY A 80 -6.52 -7.41 3.92
CA GLY A 80 -5.70 -6.28 3.46
C GLY A 80 -5.46 -6.29 1.95
N LEU A 81 -5.21 -7.47 1.35
CA LEU A 81 -5.02 -7.59 -0.10
C LEU A 81 -6.32 -7.27 -0.87
N ILE A 82 -7.46 -7.81 -0.45
CA ILE A 82 -8.75 -7.61 -1.13
C ILE A 82 -9.21 -6.16 -0.99
N LEU A 83 -9.08 -5.57 0.19
CA LEU A 83 -9.41 -4.16 0.42
C LEU A 83 -8.47 -3.25 -0.37
N GLY A 84 -7.17 -3.52 -0.36
CA GLY A 84 -6.18 -2.78 -1.15
C GLY A 84 -6.47 -2.81 -2.64
N LEU A 85 -6.89 -3.96 -3.18
CA LEU A 85 -7.36 -4.08 -4.57
C LEU A 85 -8.60 -3.23 -4.83
N LYS A 86 -9.59 -3.29 -3.94
CA LYS A 86 -10.83 -2.52 -4.05
C LYS A 86 -10.56 -1.02 -4.05
N HIS A 87 -9.77 -0.52 -3.11
CA HIS A 87 -9.43 0.91 -3.00
C HIS A 87 -8.57 1.38 -4.19
N SER A 88 -7.58 0.57 -4.62
CA SER A 88 -6.75 0.90 -5.79
C SER A 88 -7.57 0.91 -7.09
N PHE A 89 -8.52 -0.01 -7.25
CA PHE A 89 -9.41 -0.06 -8.40
C PHE A 89 -10.38 1.12 -8.41
N TYR A 90 -10.94 1.47 -7.25
CA TYR A 90 -11.81 2.64 -7.10
C TYR A 90 -11.06 3.94 -7.43
N LEU A 91 -9.84 4.11 -6.92
CA LEU A 91 -9.00 5.27 -7.24
C LEU A 91 -8.66 5.31 -8.73
N THR A 92 -8.35 4.17 -9.35
CA THR A 92 -8.10 4.10 -10.81
C THR A 92 -9.32 4.57 -11.62
N LYS A 93 -10.55 4.27 -11.17
CA LYS A 93 -11.77 4.77 -11.83
C LYS A 93 -11.90 6.28 -11.72
N ILE A 94 -11.60 6.86 -10.54
CA ILE A 94 -11.62 8.31 -10.34
C ILE A 94 -10.63 8.99 -11.29
N TYR A 95 -9.41 8.45 -11.39
CA TYR A 95 -8.39 8.97 -12.31
C TYR A 95 -8.87 9.00 -13.76
N LYS A 96 -9.45 7.89 -14.26
CA LYS A 96 -10.01 7.85 -15.61
C LYS A 96 -11.17 8.82 -15.82
N ALA A 97 -12.04 8.97 -14.82
CA ALA A 97 -13.16 9.89 -14.89
C ALA A 97 -12.70 11.36 -15.00
N MET A 98 -11.59 11.72 -14.32
CA MET A 98 -11.00 13.05 -14.40
C MET A 98 -10.34 13.32 -15.76
N ASP A 99 -9.64 12.33 -16.32
CA ASP A 99 -9.00 12.44 -17.64
C ASP A 99 -10.02 12.59 -18.78
N GLU A 100 -11.18 11.94 -18.67
CA GLU A 100 -12.22 11.93 -19.71
C GLU A 100 -13.14 13.18 -19.70
N LEU A 101 -12.87 14.21 -18.88
CA LEU A 101 -13.71 15.42 -18.74
C LEU A 101 -15.20 15.08 -18.52
N ASN A 102 -15.48 13.94 -17.88
CA ASN A 102 -16.85 13.53 -17.61
C ASN A 102 -17.47 14.51 -16.59
N PRO A 103 -18.61 15.15 -16.88
CA PRO A 103 -19.24 16.14 -15.98
C PRO A 103 -19.70 15.54 -14.64
N PHE A 104 -19.73 14.21 -14.53
CA PHE A 104 -20.01 13.47 -13.29
C PHE A 104 -18.75 13.04 -12.52
N ALA A 105 -17.53 13.38 -12.97
CA ALA A 105 -16.30 13.07 -12.26
C ALA A 105 -16.27 13.70 -10.85
N ALA A 106 -16.89 14.88 -10.70
CA ALA A 106 -17.09 15.57 -9.41
C ALA A 106 -18.02 14.81 -8.43
N LEU A 107 -18.91 13.92 -8.92
CA LEU A 107 -19.77 13.07 -8.09
C LEU A 107 -19.05 11.81 -7.59
N SER A 108 -17.84 11.53 -8.08
CA SER A 108 -16.94 10.49 -7.54
C SER A 108 -15.99 11.08 -6.48
N GLY A 109 -16.45 12.12 -5.78
CA GLY A 109 -15.68 12.83 -4.77
C GLY A 109 -15.37 11.95 -3.56
N CYS A 110 -14.10 11.96 -3.15
CA CYS A 110 -13.68 11.34 -1.91
C CYS A 110 -14.17 12.14 -0.70
N LYS A 111 -14.44 11.44 0.41
CA LYS A 111 -14.82 12.07 1.67
C LYS A 111 -13.59 12.74 2.30
N GLN A 112 -13.82 13.89 2.92
CA GLN A 112 -12.78 14.56 3.72
C GLN A 112 -12.57 13.89 5.08
N ILE A 113 -13.55 13.13 5.57
CA ILE A 113 -13.46 12.37 6.81
C ILE A 113 -13.46 10.88 6.44
N PRO A 114 -12.37 10.14 6.71
CA PRO A 114 -12.28 8.73 6.37
C PRO A 114 -13.05 7.87 7.37
N GLU A 115 -13.80 6.90 6.86
CA GLU A 115 -14.51 5.88 7.62
C GLU A 115 -13.74 4.56 7.56
N PHE A 116 -12.99 4.25 8.62
CA PHE A 116 -12.28 2.98 8.72
C PHE A 116 -13.20 1.85 9.19
N ILE A 117 -12.85 0.61 8.83
CA ILE A 117 -13.50 -0.60 9.35
C ILE A 117 -13.44 -0.55 10.89
N PHE A 118 -14.53 -0.95 11.56
CA PHE A 118 -14.72 -0.85 13.01
C PHE A 118 -14.83 0.57 13.59
N ASN A 119 -15.05 1.60 12.74
CA ASN A 119 -15.14 3.01 13.15
C ASN A 119 -13.93 3.47 13.99
N LEU A 120 -12.74 2.96 13.66
CA LEU A 120 -11.50 3.36 14.31
C LEU A 120 -11.16 4.81 13.91
N PRO A 121 -11.03 5.77 14.85
CA PRO A 121 -10.69 7.16 14.54
C PRO A 121 -9.18 7.31 14.32
N LEU A 122 -8.62 6.56 13.37
CA LEU A 122 -7.18 6.57 13.05
C LEU A 122 -6.70 7.94 12.55
N HIS A 123 -7.60 8.70 11.92
CA HIS A 123 -7.33 10.06 11.47
C HIS A 123 -7.13 11.04 12.65
N GLU A 124 -7.72 10.77 13.81
CA GLU A 124 -7.52 11.56 15.04
C GLU A 124 -6.29 11.09 15.81
N TYR A 125 -6.10 9.78 15.95
CA TYR A 125 -4.96 9.23 16.71
C TYR A 125 -3.62 9.39 15.99
N PHE A 126 -3.60 9.21 14.66
CA PHE A 126 -2.38 9.25 13.85
C PHE A 126 -2.57 10.10 12.57
N PRO A 127 -2.84 11.41 12.71
CA PRO A 127 -3.20 12.28 11.59
C PRO A 127 -2.10 12.37 10.53
N SER A 128 -0.82 12.29 10.95
CA SER A 128 0.33 12.31 10.05
C SER A 128 0.25 11.21 8.96
N PHE A 129 -0.33 10.05 9.28
CA PHE A 129 -0.42 8.91 8.36
C PHE A 129 -1.80 8.77 7.72
N PHE A 130 -2.86 9.08 8.47
CA PHE A 130 -4.24 8.70 8.13
C PHE A 130 -5.22 9.88 7.96
N LEU A 131 -4.74 11.12 7.96
CA LEU A 131 -5.57 12.27 7.63
C LEU A 131 -5.49 12.56 6.11
N PRO A 132 -6.61 12.53 5.37
CA PRO A 132 -6.63 12.99 3.99
C PRO A 132 -6.48 14.51 3.92
N LEU A 133 -5.62 14.99 3.02
CA LEU A 133 -5.28 16.41 2.87
C LEU A 133 -5.57 16.95 1.46
N ALA A 134 -5.99 16.08 0.55
CA ALA A 134 -6.29 16.39 -0.84
C ALA A 134 -7.48 15.59 -1.36
N GLU A 135 -8.06 16.08 -2.46
CA GLU A 135 -9.09 15.40 -3.22
C GLU A 135 -8.50 14.22 -4.01
N CYS A 136 -9.30 13.17 -4.21
CA CYS A 136 -8.88 12.04 -5.02
C CYS A 136 -8.75 12.43 -6.50
N GLY A 137 -7.73 11.87 -7.17
CA GLY A 137 -7.43 12.21 -8.56
C GLY A 137 -6.37 13.32 -8.72
N ASN A 138 -5.92 13.92 -7.61
CA ASN A 138 -4.87 14.94 -7.64
C ASN A 138 -3.64 14.49 -6.84
N ASP A 139 -2.66 13.91 -7.53
CA ASP A 139 -1.37 13.50 -6.94
C ASP A 139 -0.27 14.57 -7.11
N ARG A 140 -0.64 15.83 -7.45
CA ARG A 140 0.36 16.89 -7.65
C ARG A 140 0.97 17.36 -6.33
N PRO A 141 2.27 17.67 -6.32
CA PRO A 141 2.91 18.24 -5.14
C PRO A 141 2.31 19.62 -4.83
N TYR A 142 1.99 19.88 -3.56
CA TYR A 142 1.52 21.19 -3.12
C TYR A 142 2.68 21.98 -2.50
N ILE A 143 3.22 22.92 -3.26
CA ILE A 143 4.38 23.73 -2.86
C ILE A 143 3.87 25.11 -2.44
N SER A 144 4.16 25.53 -1.21
CA SER A 144 3.88 26.89 -0.75
C SER A 144 4.86 27.88 -1.41
N GLN A 145 4.41 29.10 -1.71
CA GLN A 145 5.21 30.10 -2.41
C GLN A 145 6.53 30.46 -1.69
N ASP A 146 6.60 30.24 -0.37
CA ASP A 146 7.74 30.63 0.47
C ASP A 146 8.75 29.48 0.74
N THR A 147 8.53 28.27 0.22
CA THR A 147 9.45 27.14 0.47
C THR A 147 10.63 27.13 -0.49
N ILE A 148 11.83 27.25 0.06
CA ILE A 148 13.09 27.05 -0.68
C ILE A 148 13.28 25.55 -0.88
N LEU A 149 13.25 25.11 -2.14
CA LEU A 149 13.46 23.71 -2.52
C LEU A 149 14.95 23.42 -2.64
N SER A 150 15.38 22.23 -2.20
CA SER A 150 16.70 21.72 -2.51
C SER A 150 16.81 21.33 -3.99
N SER A 151 18.02 21.26 -4.55
CA SER A 151 18.26 20.88 -5.95
C SER A 151 17.64 19.52 -6.33
N LEU A 152 17.66 18.55 -5.39
CA LEU A 152 17.00 17.26 -5.59
C LEU A 152 15.47 17.37 -5.53
N GLN A 153 14.92 18.24 -4.69
CA GLN A 153 13.48 18.49 -4.67
C GLN A 153 13.03 19.20 -5.95
N GLU A 154 13.76 20.22 -6.43
CA GLU A 154 13.46 20.87 -7.70
C GLU A 154 13.47 19.88 -8.87
N PHE A 155 14.42 18.95 -8.90
CA PHE A 155 14.44 17.89 -9.91
C PHE A 155 13.15 17.04 -9.93
N PHE A 156 12.58 16.74 -8.75
CA PHE A 156 11.37 15.94 -8.66
C PHE A 156 10.08 16.75 -8.83
N ILE A 157 9.96 17.90 -8.17
CA ILE A 157 8.70 18.64 -8.01
C ILE A 157 8.78 20.12 -8.42
N GLY A 158 9.95 20.61 -8.84
CA GLY A 158 10.10 21.96 -9.35
C GLY A 158 9.46 22.15 -10.72
N ASN A 159 9.57 23.37 -11.27
CA ASN A 159 9.08 23.67 -12.62
C ASN A 159 9.84 22.84 -13.67
N GLY A 160 9.14 22.00 -14.43
CA GLY A 160 9.73 21.01 -15.34
C GLY A 160 10.26 19.74 -14.64
N GLY A 161 9.95 19.57 -13.35
CA GLY A 161 10.32 18.42 -12.56
C GLY A 161 9.57 17.16 -12.98
N ILE A 162 10.14 16.01 -12.66
CA ILE A 162 9.65 14.69 -13.09
C ILE A 162 8.20 14.41 -12.66
N TYR A 163 7.81 14.91 -11.49
CA TYR A 163 6.51 14.68 -10.85
C TYR A 163 5.69 15.96 -10.69
N GLU A 164 5.97 17.00 -11.47
CA GLU A 164 5.19 18.25 -11.46
C GLU A 164 3.69 17.98 -11.70
N ASN A 165 3.38 17.09 -12.63
CA ASN A 165 2.00 16.74 -13.01
C ASN A 165 1.41 15.56 -12.21
N GLY A 166 2.13 15.04 -11.22
CA GLY A 166 1.74 13.87 -10.44
C GLY A 166 2.71 12.70 -10.61
N TRP A 167 2.45 11.61 -9.87
CA TRP A 167 3.34 10.46 -9.84
C TRP A 167 3.03 9.44 -10.95
N TYR A 168 4.07 9.07 -11.69
CA TYR A 168 4.04 8.01 -12.70
C TYR A 168 5.27 7.10 -12.55
N LEU A 169 5.11 5.81 -12.87
CA LEU A 169 6.23 4.87 -12.84
C LEU A 169 7.27 5.20 -13.93
N ILE A 170 6.81 5.58 -15.12
CA ILE A 170 7.66 6.08 -16.21
C ILE A 170 7.21 7.50 -16.57
N PRO A 171 7.81 8.52 -15.95
CA PRO A 171 7.36 9.91 -16.05
C PRO A 171 7.42 10.49 -17.46
N LYS A 172 8.47 10.16 -18.23
CA LYS A 172 8.63 10.66 -19.61
C LYS A 172 7.50 10.25 -20.56
N LEU A 173 6.80 9.16 -20.25
CA LEU A 173 5.75 8.59 -21.09
C LEU A 173 4.38 8.65 -20.42
N ASN A 174 4.27 9.25 -19.22
CA ASN A 174 3.09 9.21 -18.35
C ASN A 174 2.49 7.79 -18.23
N LEU A 175 3.36 6.77 -18.20
CA LEU A 175 2.92 5.38 -18.12
C LEU A 175 2.78 4.97 -16.66
N ILE A 176 1.60 4.40 -16.36
CA ILE A 176 1.23 3.81 -15.07
C ILE A 176 1.24 4.83 -13.94
N ASN A 177 0.05 5.31 -13.61
CA ASN A 177 -0.17 6.23 -12.50
C ASN A 177 -0.10 5.48 -11.16
N MET A 178 0.00 6.23 -10.05
CA MET A 178 0.03 5.70 -8.69
C MET A 178 -1.02 4.61 -8.40
N PRO A 179 -2.33 4.83 -8.67
CA PRO A 179 -3.34 3.81 -8.35
C PRO A 179 -3.22 2.54 -9.18
N GLN A 180 -2.77 2.65 -10.44
CA GLN A 180 -2.54 1.49 -11.30
C GLN A 180 -1.34 0.68 -10.81
N PHE A 181 -0.28 1.35 -10.37
CA PHE A 181 0.87 0.70 -9.74
C PHE A 181 0.44 -0.04 -8.46
N CYS A 182 -0.33 0.60 -7.58
CA CYS A 182 -0.88 -0.05 -6.38
C CYS A 182 -1.77 -1.25 -6.72
N LEU A 183 -2.62 -1.14 -7.74
CA LEU A 183 -3.47 -2.25 -8.20
C LEU A 183 -2.62 -3.46 -8.62
N ILE A 184 -1.61 -3.23 -9.47
CA ILE A 184 -0.69 -4.30 -9.94
C ILE A 184 0.07 -4.90 -8.76
N PHE A 185 0.54 -4.05 -7.83
CA PHE A 185 1.22 -4.47 -6.61
C PHE A 185 0.34 -5.42 -5.79
N PHE A 186 -0.89 -5.02 -5.45
CA PHE A 186 -1.79 -5.88 -4.67
C PHE A 186 -2.17 -7.17 -5.41
N MET A 187 -2.34 -7.14 -6.74
CA MET A 187 -2.62 -8.35 -7.55
C MET A 187 -1.44 -9.34 -7.48
N LEU A 188 -0.22 -8.85 -7.65
CA LEU A 188 0.99 -9.66 -7.57
C LEU A 188 1.13 -10.27 -6.17
N PHE A 189 1.00 -9.45 -5.13
CA PHE A 189 1.14 -9.91 -3.75
C PHE A 189 -0.01 -10.82 -3.30
N LEU A 190 -1.20 -10.73 -3.89
CA LEU A 190 -2.27 -11.69 -3.65
C LEU A 190 -1.86 -13.10 -4.10
N ILE A 191 -1.29 -13.23 -5.29
CA ILE A 191 -0.80 -14.52 -5.80
C ILE A 191 0.33 -15.06 -4.92
N ILE A 192 1.31 -14.21 -4.59
CA ILE A 192 2.43 -14.60 -3.73
C ILE A 192 1.94 -15.03 -2.35
N TRP A 193 0.95 -14.34 -1.79
CA TRP A 193 0.36 -14.66 -0.48
C TRP A 193 -0.34 -16.02 -0.49
N ILE A 194 -1.13 -16.31 -1.53
CA ILE A 194 -1.78 -17.62 -1.73
C ILE A 194 -0.74 -18.74 -1.78
N ILE A 195 0.30 -18.58 -2.60
CA ILE A 195 1.36 -19.58 -2.74
C ILE A 195 2.10 -19.77 -1.41
N SER A 196 2.42 -18.68 -0.71
CA SER A 196 3.16 -18.72 0.55
C SER A 196 2.38 -19.46 1.65
N PHE A 197 1.08 -19.22 1.76
CA PHE A 197 0.22 -19.94 2.69
C PHE A 197 -0.03 -21.38 2.28
N TYR A 198 -0.20 -21.67 0.99
CA TYR A 198 -0.32 -23.04 0.50
C TYR A 198 0.91 -23.88 0.87
N LEU A 199 2.11 -23.35 0.60
CA LEU A 199 3.38 -24.00 0.98
C LEU A 199 3.51 -24.13 2.50
N TYR A 200 3.10 -23.12 3.25
CA TYR A 200 3.10 -23.16 4.72
C TYR A 200 2.26 -24.32 5.27
N PHE A 201 1.02 -24.46 4.81
CA PHE A 201 0.11 -25.52 5.25
C PHE A 201 0.62 -26.90 4.82
N LEU A 202 1.11 -27.07 3.59
CA LEU A 202 1.72 -28.32 3.14
C LEU A 202 2.90 -28.74 4.04
N ASN A 203 3.74 -27.79 4.43
CA ASN A 203 4.87 -28.06 5.31
C ASN A 203 4.42 -28.48 6.71
N ILE A 204 3.34 -27.90 7.25
CA ILE A 204 2.74 -28.34 8.53
C ILE A 204 2.25 -29.78 8.43
N PHE A 205 1.50 -30.13 7.39
CA PHE A 205 0.96 -31.48 7.22
C PHE A 205 2.06 -32.52 7.01
N LYS A 206 3.11 -32.20 6.24
CA LYS A 206 4.28 -33.08 6.06
C LYS A 206 4.99 -33.37 7.38
N VAL A 207 5.19 -32.35 8.22
CA VAL A 207 5.83 -32.53 9.53
C VAL A 207 4.97 -33.39 10.47
N LYS A 208 3.64 -33.21 10.46
CA LYS A 208 2.71 -34.01 11.29
C LYS A 208 2.64 -35.48 10.85
N LYS A 209 2.84 -35.77 9.56
CA LYS A 209 2.88 -37.15 9.04
C LYS A 209 4.20 -37.88 9.33
N SER A 210 5.29 -37.13 9.56
CA SER A 210 6.62 -37.68 9.86
C SER A 210 6.95 -37.81 11.35
N SER A 211 6.03 -37.39 12.22
CA SER A 211 6.13 -37.46 13.69
C SER A 211 5.18 -38.51 14.23
#